data_AF-A0A7I4XSK5-F1
#
_entry.id   AF-A0A7I4XSK5-F1
#
_cell.length_a   1.000
_cell.length_b   1.000
_cell.length_c   1.000
_cell.angle_alpha   90.00
_cell.angle_beta   90.00
_cell.angle_gamma   90.00
#
_symmetry.space_group_name_H-M   'P 1'
#
loop_
_entity.id
_entity.type
_entity.pdbx_description
1 polymer ?
#
loop_
_entity_poly.entity_id
_entity_poly.type
_entity_poly.pdbx_seq_one_letter_code
_entity_poly.pdbx_strand_id
1 'polypeptide(L)'
;RYSFPRVFQKLPIGSAMTMFSMLRLTTLLVLIAVAMSVAEDSAAARCRKCETVSNVVKDHFVKNGLKDVTPAHVADKIISVCKQKLAAPDHKKCEKIATENAELIHTHLRTGQTVRGSCQELKLC
;
A
#
# COMPACT_ATOMS: atom_id res chain seq x y z
N ARG A 1 -73.76 9.31 -48.27
CA ARG A 1 -72.59 10.07 -48.76
C ARG A 1 -71.49 9.96 -47.70
N TYR A 2 -70.41 9.22 -48.03
CA TYR A 2 -69.05 9.20 -47.47
C TYR A 2 -68.88 8.92 -45.96
N SER A 3 -68.48 7.71 -45.55
CA SER A 3 -67.13 7.09 -45.59
C SER A 3 -66.08 7.80 -44.72
N PHE A 4 -65.84 7.23 -43.53
CA PHE A 4 -64.61 7.42 -42.75
C PHE A 4 -63.43 6.79 -43.48
N PRO A 5 -62.24 7.40 -43.39
CA PRO A 5 -61.05 6.62 -43.09
C PRO A 5 -60.26 7.19 -41.92
N ARG A 6 -59.95 6.29 -40.99
CA ARG A 6 -58.90 6.44 -39.97
C ARG A 6 -57.57 6.72 -40.66
N VAL A 7 -56.97 7.87 -40.39
CA VAL A 7 -55.56 8.10 -40.68
C VAL A 7 -54.74 7.47 -39.56
N PHE A 8 -54.19 6.29 -39.84
CA PHE A 8 -53.10 5.68 -39.08
C PHE A 8 -51.85 6.56 -39.28
N GLN A 9 -51.57 7.45 -38.34
CA GLN A 9 -50.29 8.14 -38.30
C GLN A 9 -49.25 7.19 -37.69
N LYS A 10 -48.40 6.63 -38.56
CA LYS A 10 -47.17 5.92 -38.20
C LYS A 10 -46.33 6.84 -37.31
N LEU A 11 -46.12 6.46 -36.05
CA LEU A 11 -44.96 6.94 -35.30
C LEU A 11 -43.71 6.28 -35.90
N PRO A 12 -42.70 7.04 -36.37
CA PRO A 12 -41.40 6.45 -36.60
C PRO A 12 -40.81 6.06 -35.25
N ILE A 13 -40.55 4.76 -35.09
CA ILE A 13 -39.65 4.23 -34.07
C ILE A 13 -38.27 4.78 -34.44
N GLY A 14 -37.95 5.96 -33.90
CA GLY A 14 -36.61 6.50 -33.93
C GLY A 14 -35.75 5.62 -33.05
N SER A 15 -34.96 4.75 -33.67
CA SER A 15 -33.80 4.12 -33.06
C SER A 15 -32.84 5.22 -32.59
N ALA A 16 -33.04 5.72 -31.38
CA ALA A 16 -32.02 6.45 -30.66
C ALA A 16 -30.91 5.43 -30.33
N MET A 17 -29.87 5.41 -31.17
CA MET A 17 -28.61 4.75 -30.85
C MET A 17 -28.19 5.24 -29.47
N THR A 18 -28.18 4.32 -28.50
CA THR A 18 -27.58 4.49 -27.19
C THR A 18 -26.06 4.70 -27.35
N MET A 19 -25.64 5.90 -27.72
CA MET A 19 -24.25 6.35 -27.65
C MET A 19 -24.03 7.21 -26.41
N PHE A 20 -24.31 6.63 -25.23
CA PHE A 20 -24.06 7.29 -23.94
C PHE A 20 -23.67 6.28 -22.87
N SER A 21 -22.70 5.38 -23.09
CA SER A 21 -22.16 4.60 -21.94
C SER A 21 -20.85 3.85 -22.18
N MET A 22 -19.90 4.41 -22.92
CA MET A 22 -18.54 3.85 -22.98
C MET A 22 -17.49 4.81 -22.41
N LEU A 23 -17.71 6.12 -22.56
CA LEU A 23 -16.76 7.14 -22.08
C LEU A 23 -16.64 7.21 -20.55
N ARG A 24 -17.71 6.86 -19.83
CA ARG A 24 -17.75 6.90 -18.35
C ARG A 24 -17.03 5.71 -17.72
N LEU A 25 -17.05 4.54 -18.37
CA LEU A 25 -16.39 3.35 -17.83
C LEU A 25 -14.86 3.47 -17.93
N THR A 26 -14.36 3.99 -19.07
CA THR A 26 -12.92 4.18 -19.28
C THR A 26 -12.34 5.26 -18.37
N THR A 27 -13.05 6.37 -18.17
CA THR A 27 -12.63 7.40 -17.18
C THR A 27 -12.69 6.87 -15.75
N LEU A 28 -13.69 6.05 -15.38
CA LEU A 28 -13.75 5.42 -14.06
C LEU A 28 -12.59 4.44 -13.86
N LEU A 29 -12.26 3.61 -14.86
CA LEU A 29 -11.14 2.66 -14.81
C LEU A 29 -9.79 3.37 -14.73
N VAL A 30 -9.61 4.50 -15.43
CA VAL A 30 -8.42 5.35 -15.30
C VAL A 30 -8.33 5.97 -13.91
N LEU A 31 -9.44 6.45 -13.33
CA LEU A 31 -9.47 6.98 -11.97
C LEU A 31 -9.18 5.91 -10.92
N ILE A 32 -9.68 4.68 -11.11
CA ILE A 32 -9.37 3.54 -10.23
C ILE A 32 -7.88 3.17 -10.39
N ALA A 33 -7.35 3.12 -11.60
CA ALA A 33 -5.93 2.84 -11.85
C ALA A 33 -5.01 3.92 -11.25
N VAL A 34 -5.39 5.20 -11.35
CA VAL A 34 -4.68 6.33 -10.72
C VAL A 34 -4.79 6.26 -9.19
N ALA A 35 -5.96 5.92 -8.65
CA ALA A 35 -6.13 5.74 -7.20
C ALA A 35 -5.32 4.54 -6.68
N MET A 36 -5.24 3.44 -7.43
CA MET A 36 -4.45 2.25 -7.08
C MET A 36 -2.93 2.51 -7.16
N SER A 37 -2.47 3.29 -8.13
CA SER A 37 -1.05 3.67 -8.24
C SER A 37 -0.62 4.73 -7.21
N VAL A 38 -1.54 5.59 -6.73
CA VAL A 38 -1.29 6.47 -5.58
C VAL A 38 -1.37 5.71 -4.24
N ALA A 39 -2.11 4.61 -4.19
CA ALA A 39 -2.27 3.81 -2.97
C ALA A 39 -1.02 2.99 -2.59
N GLU A 40 -0.20 2.57 -3.56
CA GLU A 40 1.01 1.76 -3.31
C GLU A 40 2.12 2.51 -2.55
N ASP A 41 2.12 3.85 -2.57
CA ASP A 41 3.05 4.71 -1.81
C ASP A 41 2.34 5.58 -0.76
N SER A 42 1.13 5.17 -0.35
CA SER A 42 0.44 5.82 0.74
C SER A 42 1.27 5.72 2.02
N ALA A 43 1.29 6.77 2.85
CA ALA A 43 1.97 6.75 4.15
C ALA A 43 1.53 5.55 5.01
N ALA A 44 0.28 5.11 4.84
CA ALA A 44 -0.25 3.90 5.45
C ALA A 44 0.47 2.61 4.99
N ALA A 45 0.78 2.47 3.70
CA ALA A 45 1.52 1.33 3.18
C ALA A 45 2.96 1.29 3.72
N ARG A 46 3.65 2.45 3.79
CA ARG A 46 4.99 2.55 4.39
C ARG A 46 4.97 2.17 5.87
N CYS A 47 3.99 2.67 6.61
CA CYS A 47 3.81 2.36 8.02
C CYS A 47 3.61 0.85 8.25
N ARG A 48 2.74 0.21 7.47
CA ARG A 48 2.52 -1.25 7.54
C ARG A 48 3.77 -2.06 7.21
N LYS A 49 4.55 -1.64 6.20
CA LYS A 49 5.82 -2.31 5.85
C LYS A 49 6.82 -2.21 7.01
N CYS A 50 6.95 -1.04 7.63
CA CYS A 50 7.78 -0.85 8.81
C CYS A 50 7.33 -1.77 9.95
N GLU A 51 6.04 -1.74 10.31
CA GLU A 51 5.53 -2.56 11.40
C GLU A 51 5.73 -4.06 11.13
N THR A 52 5.57 -4.51 9.89
CA THR A 52 5.79 -5.91 9.50
C THR A 52 7.25 -6.34 9.75
N VAL A 53 8.21 -5.55 9.27
CA VAL A 53 9.64 -5.84 9.44
C VAL A 53 10.02 -5.78 10.92
N SER A 54 9.63 -4.71 11.61
CA SER A 54 9.95 -4.48 13.01
C SER A 54 9.34 -5.53 13.95
N ASN A 55 8.13 -6.04 13.67
CA ASN A 55 7.56 -7.14 14.44
C ASN A 55 8.39 -8.43 14.31
N VAL A 56 8.79 -8.81 13.08
CA VAL A 56 9.61 -10.01 12.86
C VAL A 56 10.97 -9.89 13.56
N VAL A 57 11.57 -8.70 13.53
CA VAL A 57 12.86 -8.42 14.18
C VAL A 57 12.73 -8.46 15.70
N LYS A 58 11.71 -7.80 16.25
CA LYS A 58 11.40 -7.83 17.68
C LYS A 58 11.17 -9.26 18.16
N ASP A 59 10.35 -10.04 17.46
CA ASP A 59 10.05 -11.41 17.85
C ASP A 59 11.30 -12.31 17.84
N HIS A 60 12.23 -12.06 16.91
CA HIS A 60 13.52 -12.76 16.89
C HIS A 60 14.34 -12.47 18.16
N PHE A 61 14.51 -11.20 18.51
CA PHE A 61 15.33 -10.81 19.65
C PHE A 61 14.66 -11.05 21.01
N VAL A 62 13.32 -11.01 21.08
CA VAL A 62 12.60 -11.41 22.30
C VAL A 62 12.77 -12.91 22.57
N LYS A 63 12.75 -13.75 21.52
CA LYS A 63 12.96 -15.20 21.68
C LYS A 63 14.40 -15.59 21.97
N ASN A 64 15.36 -14.91 21.35
CA ASN A 64 16.78 -15.25 21.44
C ASN A 64 17.54 -14.45 22.53
N GLY A 65 16.90 -13.44 23.11
CA GLY A 65 17.51 -12.50 24.03
C GLY A 65 18.25 -11.35 23.33
N LEU A 66 18.36 -10.22 24.04
CA LEU A 66 19.11 -9.03 23.63
C LEU A 66 20.49 -8.93 24.27
N LYS A 67 20.89 -9.95 25.06
CA LYS A 67 22.20 -10.00 25.69
C LYS A 67 23.27 -10.12 24.60
N ASP A 68 24.25 -9.22 24.62
CA ASP A 68 25.34 -9.13 23.64
C ASP A 68 24.92 -8.77 22.20
N VAL A 69 23.65 -8.42 21.99
CA VAL A 69 23.19 -7.86 20.71
C VAL A 69 23.78 -6.45 20.56
N THR A 70 24.40 -6.20 19.41
CA THR A 70 24.95 -4.89 19.03
C THR A 70 24.07 -4.26 17.94
N PRO A 71 24.20 -2.95 17.68
CA PRO A 71 23.51 -2.30 16.56
C PRO A 71 23.77 -2.98 15.22
N ALA A 72 24.97 -3.50 14.97
CA ALA A 72 25.30 -4.22 13.76
C ALA A 72 24.46 -5.50 13.59
N HIS A 73 24.32 -6.30 14.66
CA HIS A 73 23.46 -7.50 14.65
C HIS A 73 22.00 -7.15 14.34
N VAL A 74 21.51 -6.03 14.87
CA VAL A 74 20.15 -5.52 14.58
C VAL A 74 20.02 -5.12 13.12
N ALA A 75 20.98 -4.35 12.58
CA ALA A 75 20.97 -3.94 11.18
C ALA A 75 20.98 -5.15 10.23
N ASP A 76 21.88 -6.11 10.44
CA ASP A 76 21.97 -7.34 9.64
C ASP A 76 20.66 -8.13 9.65
N LYS A 77 20.02 -8.20 10.83
CA LYS A 77 18.73 -8.88 10.95
C LYS A 77 17.63 -8.16 10.19
N ILE A 78 17.55 -6.83 10.28
CA ILE A 78 16.57 -6.03 9.54
C ILE A 78 16.79 -6.17 8.04
N ILE A 79 18.04 -6.08 7.56
CA ILE A 79 18.41 -6.28 6.15
C ILE A 79 17.93 -7.65 5.66
N SER A 80 18.19 -8.70 6.44
CA SER A 80 17.73 -10.06 6.12
C SER A 80 16.20 -10.15 6.01
N VAL A 81 15.48 -9.56 6.97
CA VAL A 81 14.00 -9.54 6.96
C VAL A 81 13.46 -8.72 5.79
N CYS A 82 14.10 -7.60 5.45
CA CYS A 82 13.67 -6.75 4.34
C CYS A 82 13.81 -7.44 2.98
N LYS A 83 14.89 -8.19 2.76
CA LYS A 83 15.02 -9.04 1.56
C LYS A 83 13.95 -10.12 1.47
N GLN A 84 13.48 -10.63 2.61
CA GLN A 84 12.46 -11.69 2.67
C GLN A 84 11.03 -11.18 2.56
N LYS A 85 10.74 -9.97 3.05
CA LYS A 85 9.37 -9.46 3.23
C LYS A 85 8.97 -8.37 2.25
N LEU A 86 9.94 -7.71 1.60
CA LEU A 86 9.68 -6.56 0.74
C LEU A 86 10.08 -6.84 -0.71
N ALA A 87 9.37 -6.19 -1.65
CA ALA A 87 9.73 -6.21 -3.06
C ALA A 87 11.06 -5.45 -3.31
N ALA A 88 11.70 -5.71 -4.45
CA ALA A 88 13.04 -5.19 -4.78
C ALA A 88 13.28 -3.68 -4.52
N PRO A 89 12.39 -2.75 -4.92
CA PRO A 89 12.64 -1.33 -4.65
C PRO A 89 12.50 -0.98 -3.15
N ASP A 90 11.60 -1.65 -2.44
CA ASP A 90 11.33 -1.42 -1.02
C ASP A 90 12.42 -1.99 -0.13
N HIS A 91 13.01 -3.14 -0.47
CA HIS A 91 14.08 -3.71 0.36
C HIS A 91 15.30 -2.80 0.38
N LYS A 92 15.67 -2.15 -0.74
CA LYS A 92 16.87 -1.28 -0.79
C LYS A 92 16.70 -0.06 0.11
N LYS A 93 15.50 0.51 0.11
CA LYS A 93 15.14 1.62 1.00
C LYS A 93 15.18 1.17 2.46
N CYS A 94 14.65 -0.01 2.76
CA CYS A 94 14.74 -0.57 4.10
C CYS A 94 16.19 -0.80 4.54
N GLU A 95 17.05 -1.38 3.70
CA GLU A 95 18.46 -1.61 4.02
C GLU A 95 19.17 -0.32 4.39
N LYS A 96 18.94 0.75 3.62
CA LYS A 96 19.48 2.07 3.92
C LYS A 96 19.02 2.57 5.30
N ILE A 97 17.72 2.52 5.58
CA ILE A 97 17.16 2.95 6.86
C ILE A 97 17.72 2.12 8.02
N ALA A 98 17.85 0.80 7.83
CA ALA A 98 18.38 -0.11 8.83
C ALA A 98 19.82 0.24 9.21
N THR A 99 20.67 0.54 8.23
CA THR A 99 22.05 0.93 8.46
C THR A 99 22.16 2.31 9.11
N GLU A 100 21.38 3.28 8.64
CA GLU A 100 21.41 4.66 9.16
C GLU A 100 20.84 4.79 10.58
N ASN A 101 19.91 3.91 10.97
CA ASN A 101 19.18 4.00 12.24
C ASN A 101 19.42 2.79 13.15
N ALA A 102 20.47 2.01 12.91
CA ALA A 102 20.76 0.78 13.65
C ALA A 102 20.82 1.00 15.17
N GLU A 103 21.44 2.10 15.62
CA GLU A 103 21.56 2.44 17.04
C GLU A 103 20.22 2.78 17.69
N LEU A 104 19.40 3.58 16.99
CA LEU A 104 18.07 3.96 17.45
C LEU A 104 17.17 2.72 17.58
N ILE A 105 17.14 1.88 16.54
CA ILE A 105 16.33 0.66 16.55
C ILE A 105 16.81 -0.33 17.63
N HIS A 106 18.13 -0.46 17.81
CA HIS A 106 18.71 -1.26 18.89
C HIS A 106 18.30 -0.74 20.27
N THR A 107 18.31 0.58 20.47
CA THR A 107 17.86 1.21 21.72
C THR A 107 16.38 0.93 21.97
N HIS A 108 15.52 1.06 20.95
CA HIS A 108 14.09 0.79 21.05
C HIS A 108 13.79 -0.67 21.41
N LEU A 109 14.58 -1.61 20.87
CA LEU A 109 14.48 -3.02 21.24
C LEU A 109 14.85 -3.23 22.72
N ARG A 110 15.88 -2.55 23.23
CA ARG A 110 16.30 -2.65 24.64
C ARG A 110 15.34 -2.00 25.62
N THR A 111 14.75 -0.87 25.27
CA THR A 111 13.80 -0.14 26.12
C THR A 111 12.39 -0.72 26.07
N GLY A 112 12.14 -1.72 25.22
CA GLY A 112 10.82 -2.32 25.05
C GLY A 112 9.82 -1.39 24.35
N GLN A 113 10.32 -0.46 23.53
CA GLN A 113 9.49 0.48 22.79
C GLN A 113 8.54 -0.26 21.83
N THR A 114 7.34 0.27 21.68
CA THR A 114 6.35 -0.33 20.78
C THR A 114 6.80 -0.24 19.33
N VAL A 115 6.48 -1.25 18.54
CA VAL A 115 6.83 -1.30 17.10
C VAL A 115 6.31 -0.07 16.36
N ARG A 116 5.06 0.33 16.64
CA ARG A 116 4.46 1.52 16.06
C ARG A 116 5.20 2.81 16.46
N GLY A 117 5.59 2.94 17.73
CA GLY A 117 6.38 4.08 18.20
C GLY A 117 7.74 4.17 17.49
N SER A 118 8.44 3.05 17.35
CA SER A 118 9.69 3.00 16.57
C SER A 118 9.50 3.43 15.12
N CYS A 119 8.42 2.97 14.47
CA CYS A 119 8.13 3.34 13.09
C CYS A 119 7.73 4.82 12.92
N GLN A 120 7.11 5.43 13.93
CA GLN A 120 6.82 6.87 13.96
C GLN A 120 8.10 7.71 14.11
N GLU A 121 9.02 7.31 14.98
CA GLU A 121 10.30 8.01 15.13
C GLU A 121 11.17 7.92 13.87
N LEU A 122 11.09 6.79 13.16
CA LEU A 122 11.73 6.59 11.85
C LEU A 122 11.01 7.33 10.70
N LYS A 123 9.92 8.06 10.97
CA LYS A 123 9.08 8.76 9.97
C LYS A 123 8.56 7.84 8.86
N LEU A 124 8.33 6.58 9.20
CA LEU A 124 7.71 5.57 8.32
C LEU A 124 6.21 5.43 8.59
N CYS A 125 5.82 5.80 9.81
CA CYS A 125 4.49 6.22 10.23
C CYS A 125 4.59 7.70 10.68
#